data_AF-A0A948JGX9-F1
#
_entry.id   AF-A0A948JGX9-F1
#
_cell.length_a   1.000
_cell.length_b   1.000
_cell.length_c   1.000
_cell.angle_alpha   90.00
_cell.angle_beta   90.00
_cell.angle_gamma   90.00
#
_symmetry.space_group_name_H-M   'P 1'
#
loop_
_entity.id
_entity.type
_entity.pdbx_description
1 polymer ?
#
loop_
_entity_poly.entity_id
_entity_poly.type
_entity_poly.pdbx_seq_one_letter_code
_entity_poly.pdbx_strand_id
1 'polypeptide(L)'
;IKDMQPDWVVLPRMYALDAFHRICKVCGAEHQQGSMSEKCEQCGGIEYDKKIIWLPKKNKKTDYMWFDINLRMAYFDANYLSPYGKDIEELKKKYSHKIRPFAKHNITDVMCGIGACWFLERERFWAFGGLDEAHGSWGQMAVEIACKAWLSGGRHVVNKNTWFAHLSRTQPGFSWPYPISNGEVEVARKHSKELWLNNKWDRQKRQLSFIIDKFSPLPGWDKSNHCKRAVKKGIIYYTDNCLQERFAIVVRNQLKRIANGHEVISVSQWPIDFGFNITTKEQRSVLTMFKQILLGLEKSNADIVFLCEHDVIYHKSHFNFEPEKKDVYYYNVNVWKVDAKTGQALYYYTKQTSGLCAYRDLLVEHYRKRIEIVEKNGFKREMGFEPGTHQPPRGIDTHTAKDYYSDFPNIDIRHDNNLTANRFKKEQFRSEKSIQGWKESGEIFGWGITKGRFNEFLKELV
;
A
#
# COMPACT_ATOMS: atom_id res chain seq x y z
N ILE A 1 -3.25 31.21 -2.17
CA ILE A 1 -3.51 31.28 -0.70
C ILE A 1 -4.97 30.99 -0.37
N LYS A 2 -5.95 31.53 -1.10
CA LYS A 2 -7.40 31.30 -0.84
C LYS A 2 -7.80 29.83 -0.58
N ASP A 3 -7.19 28.89 -1.30
CA ASP A 3 -7.51 27.46 -1.21
C ASP A 3 -6.65 26.68 -0.20
N MET A 4 -5.75 27.35 0.51
CA MET A 4 -4.89 26.74 1.51
C MET A 4 -5.70 26.34 2.75
N GLN A 5 -5.31 25.25 3.40
CA GLN A 5 -5.92 24.76 4.63
C GLN A 5 -4.91 24.82 5.79
N PRO A 6 -5.37 24.91 7.05
CA PRO A 6 -4.51 25.10 8.23
C PRO A 6 -3.37 24.11 8.38
N ASP A 7 -3.58 22.87 7.92
CA ASP A 7 -2.61 21.78 8.05
C ASP A 7 -1.77 21.50 6.80
N TRP A 8 -1.76 22.41 5.84
CA TRP A 8 -1.06 22.21 4.57
C TRP A 8 0.25 23.00 4.54
N VAL A 9 1.27 22.36 4.00
CA VAL A 9 2.38 23.06 3.36
C VAL A 9 2.09 23.09 1.87
N VAL A 10 2.05 24.29 1.29
CA VAL A 10 1.65 24.53 -0.08
C VAL A 10 2.83 25.04 -0.89
N LEU A 11 3.16 24.32 -1.96
CA LEU A 11 4.12 24.73 -2.98
C LEU A 11 3.37 25.39 -4.15
N PRO A 12 3.78 26.57 -4.63
CA PRO A 12 3.36 27.04 -5.95
C PRO A 12 4.02 26.19 -7.06
N ARG A 13 3.37 26.08 -8.22
CA ARG A 13 3.99 25.50 -9.41
C ARG A 13 5.29 26.22 -9.75
N MET A 14 6.34 25.46 -10.02
CA MET A 14 7.61 26.03 -10.43
C MET A 14 7.72 26.10 -11.96
N TYR A 15 8.10 27.26 -12.49
CA TYR A 15 8.62 27.43 -13.84
C TYR A 15 10.12 27.70 -13.81
N ALA A 16 10.83 27.42 -14.90
CA ALA A 16 12.16 27.97 -15.09
C ALA A 16 12.07 29.47 -15.42
N LEU A 17 12.86 30.31 -14.76
CA LEU A 17 12.94 31.74 -15.06
C LEU A 17 13.84 31.99 -16.26
N ASP A 18 13.34 32.75 -17.23
CA ASP A 18 14.12 33.41 -18.27
C ASP A 18 14.43 34.83 -17.82
N ALA A 19 15.53 34.99 -17.11
CA ALA A 19 15.98 36.24 -16.52
C ALA A 19 16.58 37.17 -17.56
N PHE A 20 17.44 36.69 -18.45
CA PHE A 20 18.12 37.53 -19.44
C PHE A 20 18.64 36.74 -20.64
N HIS A 21 18.83 37.43 -21.75
CA HIS A 21 19.55 36.97 -22.93
C HIS A 21 20.81 37.81 -23.14
N ARG A 22 21.73 37.31 -23.95
CA ARG A 22 22.95 38.00 -24.37
C ARG A 22 22.87 38.25 -25.88
N ILE A 23 23.10 39.48 -26.30
CA ILE A 23 23.10 39.88 -27.71
C ILE A 23 24.55 40.10 -28.12
N CYS A 24 25.05 39.35 -29.11
CA CYS A 24 26.40 39.55 -29.63
C CYS A 24 26.50 40.94 -30.25
N LYS A 25 27.49 41.75 -29.82
CA LYS A 25 27.66 43.11 -30.36
C LYS A 25 28.08 43.15 -31.82
N VAL A 26 28.67 42.07 -32.34
CA VAL A 26 29.19 42.00 -33.72
C VAL A 26 28.09 41.63 -34.72
N CYS A 27 27.36 40.54 -34.45
CA CYS A 27 26.38 40.00 -35.41
C CYS A 27 24.92 40.14 -34.95
N GLY A 28 24.66 40.62 -33.74
CA GLY A 28 23.31 40.74 -33.18
C GLY A 28 22.68 39.42 -32.73
N ALA A 29 23.39 38.30 -32.79
CA ALA A 29 22.88 36.99 -32.38
C ALA A 29 22.41 36.99 -30.91
N GLU A 30 21.20 36.49 -30.67
CA GLU A 30 20.60 36.39 -29.34
C GLU A 30 20.81 34.98 -28.75
N HIS A 31 21.50 34.92 -27.61
CA HIS A 31 21.78 33.70 -26.87
C HIS A 31 21.06 33.71 -25.52
N GLN A 32 20.35 32.63 -25.20
CA GLN A 32 19.64 32.52 -23.92
C GLN A 32 20.61 32.44 -22.72
N GLN A 33 20.13 32.74 -21.52
CA GLN A 33 20.88 32.49 -20.29
C GLN A 33 21.40 31.04 -20.22
N GLY A 34 22.67 30.88 -19.84
CA GLY A 34 23.26 29.58 -19.56
C GLY A 34 24.79 29.53 -19.65
N SER A 35 25.31 28.32 -19.90
CA SER A 35 26.73 28.01 -20.06
C SER A 35 27.28 28.75 -21.27
N MET A 36 28.43 29.38 -21.06
CA MET A 36 29.03 30.31 -22.00
C MET A 36 30.09 29.60 -22.86
N SER A 37 30.03 29.78 -24.17
CA SER A 37 31.21 29.70 -25.03
C SER A 37 31.96 31.03 -24.95
N GLU A 38 33.30 31.00 -24.91
CA GLU A 38 34.11 32.25 -24.88
C GLU A 38 33.87 33.15 -26.11
N LYS A 39 33.35 32.59 -27.19
CA LYS A 39 33.08 33.26 -28.47
C LYS A 39 31.66 32.99 -28.94
N CYS A 40 31.07 33.95 -29.66
CA CYS A 40 29.80 33.79 -30.33
C CYS A 40 29.88 32.70 -31.39
N GLU A 41 28.97 31.71 -31.31
CA GLU A 41 28.94 30.56 -32.22
C GLU A 41 28.70 30.96 -33.68
N GLN A 42 28.11 32.14 -33.95
CA GLN A 42 27.81 32.60 -35.31
C GLN A 42 28.95 33.38 -35.97
N CYS A 43 29.69 34.19 -35.21
CA CYS A 43 30.67 35.12 -35.78
C CYS A 43 32.02 35.15 -35.07
N GLY A 44 32.19 34.40 -33.98
CA GLY A 44 33.40 34.39 -33.16
C GLY A 44 33.59 35.61 -32.25
N GLY A 45 32.68 36.58 -32.26
CA GLY A 45 32.75 37.78 -31.42
C GLY A 45 32.66 37.48 -29.92
N ILE A 46 33.37 38.25 -29.10
CA ILE A 46 33.50 38.02 -27.65
C ILE A 46 32.71 38.99 -26.78
N GLU A 47 32.22 40.09 -27.36
CA GLU A 47 31.45 41.09 -26.63
C GLU A 47 29.94 40.88 -26.77
N TYR A 48 29.24 41.08 -25.65
CA TYR A 48 27.79 40.90 -25.56
C TYR A 48 27.13 42.04 -24.77
N ASP A 49 25.95 42.45 -25.22
CA ASP A 49 25.01 43.23 -24.42
C ASP A 49 24.02 42.33 -23.70
N LYS A 50 23.62 42.73 -22.48
CA LYS A 50 22.66 41.97 -21.68
C LYS A 50 21.25 42.53 -21.86
N LYS A 51 20.36 41.71 -22.41
CA LYS A 51 18.93 42.00 -22.54
C LYS A 51 18.16 41.34 -21.41
N ILE A 52 17.54 42.13 -20.53
CA ILE A 52 16.71 41.59 -19.45
C ILE A 52 15.38 41.09 -20.03
N ILE A 53 14.98 39.87 -19.67
CA ILE A 53 13.74 39.24 -20.13
C ILE A 53 12.75 39.17 -18.96
N TRP A 54 13.16 38.53 -17.87
CA TRP A 54 12.39 38.37 -16.63
C TRP A 54 11.00 37.73 -16.80
N LEU A 55 10.91 36.64 -17.57
CA LEU A 55 9.65 35.92 -17.86
C LEU A 55 9.73 34.44 -17.50
N PRO A 56 8.62 33.79 -17.12
CA PRO A 56 8.59 32.34 -16.92
C PRO A 56 8.62 31.58 -18.25
N LYS A 57 9.47 30.56 -18.36
CA LYS A 57 9.44 29.59 -19.46
C LYS A 57 8.25 28.66 -19.29
N LYS A 58 7.08 29.02 -19.85
CA LYS A 58 5.80 28.27 -19.68
C LYS A 58 5.88 26.78 -20.02
N ASN A 59 6.78 26.40 -20.92
CA ASN A 59 7.00 25.00 -21.33
C ASN A 59 7.94 24.23 -20.40
N LYS A 60 8.70 24.92 -19.53
CA LYS A 60 9.62 24.31 -18.55
C LYS A 60 9.04 24.49 -17.15
N LYS A 61 8.18 23.54 -16.76
CA LYS A 61 7.52 23.53 -15.45
C LYS A 61 7.76 22.24 -14.69
N THR A 62 7.76 22.32 -13.35
CA THR A 62 7.90 21.17 -12.46
C THR A 62 6.92 21.31 -11.30
N ASP A 63 6.07 20.30 -11.15
CA ASP A 63 5.08 20.24 -10.07
C ASP A 63 5.47 19.21 -8.99
N TYR A 64 6.28 18.20 -9.34
CA TYR A 64 6.55 17.05 -8.47
C TYR A 64 8.03 16.74 -8.40
N MET A 65 8.52 16.57 -7.17
CA MET A 65 9.85 16.06 -6.84
C MET A 65 9.69 14.98 -5.77
N TRP A 66 10.76 14.24 -5.54
CA TRP A 66 10.81 13.14 -4.59
C TRP A 66 12.13 13.18 -3.83
N PHE A 67 12.30 12.34 -2.82
CA PHE A 67 13.61 12.09 -2.23
C PHE A 67 13.91 10.61 -2.22
N ASP A 68 15.17 10.24 -2.42
CA ASP A 68 15.59 8.84 -2.45
C ASP A 68 15.83 8.25 -1.06
N ILE A 69 16.26 6.99 -1.02
CA ILE A 69 16.62 6.29 0.22
C ILE A 69 17.76 6.98 0.99
N ASN A 70 18.55 7.80 0.32
CA ASN A 70 19.59 8.61 0.93
C ASN A 70 19.08 9.97 1.42
N LEU A 71 17.76 10.20 1.35
CA LEU A 71 17.11 11.47 1.63
C LEU A 71 17.69 12.62 0.79
N ARG A 72 18.03 12.31 -0.47
CA ARG A 72 18.41 13.32 -1.45
C ARG A 72 17.19 13.70 -2.28
N MET A 73 16.85 14.98 -2.30
CA MET A 73 15.82 15.51 -3.21
C MET A 73 16.22 15.32 -4.67
N ALA A 74 15.27 14.90 -5.49
CA ALA A 74 15.47 14.49 -6.86
C ALA A 74 14.29 14.86 -7.76
N TYR A 75 14.61 15.04 -9.04
CA TYR A 75 13.64 15.25 -10.12
C TYR A 75 13.27 13.92 -10.78
N PHE A 76 12.14 13.88 -11.50
CA PHE A 76 11.76 12.74 -12.34
C PHE A 76 12.35 12.89 -13.76
N ASP A 77 13.67 13.09 -13.85
CA ASP A 77 14.39 13.22 -15.11
C ASP A 77 15.49 12.15 -15.26
N ALA A 78 16.13 12.11 -16.43
CA ALA A 78 17.11 11.09 -16.76
C ALA A 78 18.32 11.08 -15.80
N ASN A 79 18.77 12.24 -15.34
CA ASN A 79 19.97 12.36 -14.51
C ASN A 79 19.75 11.74 -13.12
N TYR A 80 18.55 11.91 -12.57
CA TYR A 80 18.20 11.35 -11.27
C TYR A 80 17.71 9.90 -11.33
N LEU A 81 17.25 9.44 -12.50
CA LEU A 81 16.75 8.07 -12.67
C LEU A 81 17.82 7.07 -13.10
N SER A 82 18.90 7.52 -13.75
CA SER A 82 19.98 6.65 -14.24
C SER A 82 20.64 5.74 -13.21
N PRO A 83 20.75 6.09 -11.91
CA PRO A 83 21.28 5.16 -10.91
C PRO A 83 20.36 3.96 -10.64
N TYR A 84 19.09 4.03 -11.04
CA TYR A 84 18.06 3.05 -10.71
C TYR A 84 17.74 2.06 -11.85
N GLY A 85 18.33 2.25 -13.03
CA GLY A 85 18.23 1.34 -14.16
C GLY A 85 18.71 1.97 -15.48
N LYS A 86 18.94 1.11 -16.47
CA LYS A 86 19.46 1.51 -17.79
C LYS A 86 18.37 2.03 -18.74
N ASP A 87 17.15 1.50 -18.66
CA ASP A 87 16.01 1.97 -19.46
C ASP A 87 15.32 3.16 -18.79
N ILE A 88 15.77 4.36 -19.11
CA ILE A 88 15.23 5.60 -18.55
C ILE A 88 13.76 5.82 -18.92
N GLU A 89 13.33 5.40 -20.10
CA GLU A 89 11.95 5.62 -20.55
C GLU A 89 10.97 4.69 -19.82
N GLU A 90 11.38 3.45 -19.55
CA GLU A 90 10.63 2.55 -18.67
C GLU A 90 10.53 3.12 -17.26
N LEU A 91 11.64 3.59 -16.67
CA LEU A 91 11.63 4.17 -15.32
C LEU A 91 10.76 5.43 -15.24
N LYS A 92 10.82 6.31 -16.25
CA LYS A 92 9.95 7.48 -16.33
C LYS A 92 8.47 7.08 -16.39
N LYS A 93 8.11 6.01 -17.10
CA LYS A 93 6.73 5.49 -17.13
C LYS A 93 6.35 4.91 -15.76
N LYS A 94 7.19 4.03 -15.20
CA LYS A 94 6.97 3.34 -13.91
C LYS A 94 6.74 4.32 -12.76
N TYR A 95 7.58 5.35 -12.66
CA TYR A 95 7.55 6.33 -11.57
C TYR A 95 6.81 7.62 -11.93
N SER A 96 6.14 7.67 -13.08
CA SER A 96 5.47 8.88 -13.54
C SER A 96 4.44 9.35 -12.52
N HIS A 97 4.51 10.62 -12.13
CA HIS A 97 3.43 11.25 -11.38
C HIS A 97 2.17 11.42 -12.25
N LYS A 98 2.30 11.47 -13.59
CA LYS A 98 1.16 11.73 -14.50
C LYS A 98 0.11 10.62 -14.49
N ILE A 99 0.50 9.39 -14.14
CA ILE A 99 -0.43 8.26 -14.03
C ILE A 99 -1.12 8.19 -12.66
N ARG A 100 -0.72 9.03 -11.70
CA ARG A 100 -1.29 9.01 -10.35
C ARG A 100 -2.63 9.76 -10.32
N PRO A 101 -3.69 9.20 -9.70
CA PRO A 101 -4.99 9.86 -9.62
C PRO A 101 -4.92 11.27 -9.02
N PHE A 102 -4.13 11.44 -7.95
CA PHE A 102 -3.97 12.73 -7.29
C PHE A 102 -3.41 13.82 -8.22
N ALA A 103 -2.68 13.46 -9.27
CA ALA A 103 -2.02 14.43 -10.15
C ALA A 103 -2.97 15.16 -11.10
N LYS A 104 -4.25 14.73 -11.20
CA LYS A 104 -5.25 15.30 -12.11
C LYS A 104 -5.92 16.58 -11.59
N HIS A 105 -5.85 16.85 -10.28
CA HIS A 105 -6.48 18.03 -9.68
C HIS A 105 -5.61 19.30 -9.79
N ASN A 106 -6.16 20.47 -9.49
CA ASN A 106 -5.39 21.73 -9.45
C ASN A 106 -4.52 21.85 -8.20
N ILE A 107 -4.95 21.27 -7.07
CA ILE A 107 -4.16 21.14 -5.86
C ILE A 107 -3.91 19.65 -5.63
N THR A 108 -2.65 19.25 -5.63
CA THR A 108 -2.27 17.83 -5.66
C THR A 108 -1.22 17.52 -4.62
N ASP A 109 -1.30 16.31 -4.06
CA ASP A 109 -0.30 15.85 -3.11
C ASP A 109 1.06 15.70 -3.80
N VAL A 110 2.12 16.13 -3.11
CA VAL A 110 3.50 16.03 -3.58
C VAL A 110 4.38 15.46 -2.47
N MET A 111 5.33 14.59 -2.85
CA MET A 111 6.25 14.00 -1.89
C MET A 111 7.19 15.08 -1.35
N CYS A 112 7.90 15.76 -2.25
CA CYS A 112 8.91 16.75 -1.92
C CYS A 112 8.86 17.95 -2.88
N GLY A 113 9.41 19.09 -2.45
CA GLY A 113 9.61 20.28 -3.27
C GLY A 113 11.09 20.61 -3.45
N ILE A 114 11.41 21.70 -4.14
CA ILE A 114 12.80 22.16 -4.28
C ILE A 114 13.32 22.87 -3.01
N GLY A 115 12.41 23.34 -2.15
CA GLY A 115 12.74 24.12 -0.95
C GLY A 115 12.86 25.64 -1.18
N ALA A 116 12.68 26.13 -2.41
CA ALA A 116 12.86 27.54 -2.75
C ALA A 116 11.65 28.44 -2.49
N CYS A 117 10.43 27.89 -2.52
CA CYS A 117 9.20 28.66 -2.28
C CYS A 117 8.10 27.73 -1.75
N TRP A 118 7.53 28.09 -0.60
CA TRP A 118 6.49 27.33 0.08
C TRP A 118 5.72 28.26 1.03
N PHE A 119 4.48 27.89 1.33
CA PHE A 119 3.58 28.60 2.24
C PHE A 119 3.03 27.63 3.28
N LEU A 120 2.88 28.11 4.51
CA LEU A 120 2.17 27.44 5.59
C LEU A 120 1.67 28.49 6.59
N GLU A 121 0.76 28.10 7.48
CA GLU A 121 0.33 29.02 8.54
C GLU A 121 1.47 29.24 9.53
N ARG A 122 1.62 30.48 10.00
CA ARG A 122 2.68 30.86 10.93
C ARG A 122 2.69 29.97 12.19
N GLU A 123 1.51 29.70 12.74
CA GLU A 123 1.38 28.83 13.92
C GLU A 123 1.84 27.41 13.64
N ARG A 124 1.56 26.89 12.44
CA ARG A 124 2.02 25.57 12.00
C ARG A 124 3.54 25.50 11.86
N PHE A 125 4.19 26.57 11.40
CA PHE A 125 5.66 26.64 11.35
C PHE A 125 6.28 26.49 12.74
N TRP A 126 5.73 27.19 13.74
CA TRP A 126 6.20 27.07 15.12
C TRP A 126 5.80 25.73 15.75
N ALA A 127 4.64 25.17 15.38
CA ALA A 127 4.24 23.82 15.74
C ALA A 127 5.14 22.74 15.12
N PHE A 128 5.93 23.04 14.08
CA PHE A 128 7.01 22.16 13.61
C PHE A 128 8.33 22.36 14.37
N GLY A 129 8.48 23.48 15.07
CA GLY A 129 9.70 23.87 15.76
C GLY A 129 10.62 24.69 14.86
N GLY A 130 10.06 25.32 13.83
CA GLY A 130 10.83 26.02 12.81
C GLY A 130 11.58 25.06 11.88
N LEU A 131 12.70 25.53 11.34
CA LEU A 131 13.67 24.70 10.63
C LEU A 131 14.74 24.21 11.61
N ASP A 132 15.18 22.97 11.44
CA ASP A 132 16.14 22.32 12.32
C ASP A 132 17.58 22.70 11.93
N GLU A 133 18.15 23.64 12.69
CA GLU A 133 19.50 24.16 12.50
C GLU A 133 20.60 23.09 12.58
N ALA A 134 20.33 21.90 13.15
CA ALA A 134 21.29 20.79 13.16
C ALA A 134 21.56 20.21 11.75
N HIS A 135 20.73 20.52 10.74
CA HIS A 135 21.02 20.23 9.34
C HIS A 135 22.15 21.10 8.77
N GLY A 136 22.59 22.15 9.48
CA GLY A 136 23.63 23.06 9.03
C GLY A 136 23.20 23.91 7.83
N SER A 137 24.11 24.11 6.87
CA SER A 137 23.97 25.15 5.86
C SER A 137 23.14 24.76 4.62
N TRP A 138 23.37 23.59 4.01
CA TRP A 138 22.83 23.31 2.68
C TRP A 138 22.32 21.88 2.46
N GLY A 139 21.21 21.76 1.72
CA GLY A 139 20.83 20.52 1.01
C GLY A 139 19.66 19.71 1.59
N GLN A 140 19.13 20.05 2.78
CA GLN A 140 18.08 19.24 3.43
C GLN A 140 16.75 19.94 3.70
N MET A 141 16.67 21.28 3.56
CA MET A 141 15.44 22.04 3.81
C MET A 141 14.21 21.49 3.08
N ALA A 142 14.37 21.08 1.81
CA ALA A 142 13.30 20.51 1.01
C ALA A 142 12.70 19.22 1.63
N VAL A 143 13.57 18.31 2.05
CA VAL A 143 13.19 17.02 2.64
C VAL A 143 12.64 17.24 4.03
N GLU A 144 13.27 18.12 4.82
CA GLU A 144 12.84 18.46 6.16
C GLU A 144 11.42 19.01 6.17
N ILE A 145 11.11 20.01 5.33
CA ILE A 145 9.76 20.58 5.21
C ILE A 145 8.75 19.52 4.77
N ALA A 146 9.12 18.69 3.80
CA ALA A 146 8.26 17.61 3.31
C ALA A 146 7.94 16.58 4.42
N CYS A 147 8.95 16.14 5.15
CA CYS A 147 8.80 15.24 6.29
C CYS A 147 7.96 15.88 7.39
N LYS A 148 8.27 17.11 7.81
CA LYS A 148 7.49 17.83 8.83
C LYS A 148 6.03 18.02 8.41
N ALA A 149 5.76 18.31 7.15
CA ALA A 149 4.40 18.47 6.63
C ALA A 149 3.57 17.17 6.72
N TRP A 150 4.14 16.06 6.23
CA TRP A 150 3.44 14.78 6.15
C TRP A 150 3.38 14.04 7.49
N LEU A 151 4.50 14.00 8.20
CA LEU A 151 4.70 13.15 9.37
C LEU A 151 4.06 13.75 10.63
N SER A 152 3.82 15.06 10.68
CA SER A 152 3.03 15.70 11.75
C SER A 152 1.52 15.48 11.61
N GLY A 153 1.08 14.76 10.57
CA GLY A 153 -0.33 14.45 10.30
C GLY A 153 -0.99 15.32 9.23
N GLY A 154 -0.34 16.38 8.76
CA GLY A 154 -0.87 17.25 7.72
C GLY A 154 -0.63 16.76 6.29
N ARG A 155 -0.57 17.72 5.35
CA ARG A 155 -0.38 17.47 3.91
C ARG A 155 0.70 18.38 3.32
N HIS A 156 1.38 17.87 2.30
CA HIS A 156 2.28 18.63 1.44
C HIS A 156 1.70 18.63 0.03
N VAL A 157 1.39 19.79 -0.52
CA VAL A 157 0.66 19.90 -1.78
C VAL A 157 1.31 20.90 -2.71
N VAL A 158 1.16 20.70 -4.02
CA VAL A 158 1.41 21.72 -5.03
C VAL A 158 0.07 22.34 -5.45
N ASN A 159 -0.02 23.67 -5.43
CA ASN A 159 -1.14 24.43 -5.97
C ASN A 159 -0.77 24.96 -7.36
N LYS A 160 -1.39 24.41 -8.41
CA LYS A 160 -1.12 24.73 -9.81
C LYS A 160 -1.74 26.04 -10.28
N ASN A 161 -2.60 26.66 -9.47
CA ASN A 161 -3.19 27.98 -9.72
C ASN A 161 -2.25 29.12 -9.28
N THR A 162 -1.20 28.83 -8.53
CA THR A 162 -0.18 29.79 -8.10
C THR A 162 1.17 29.31 -8.60
N TRP A 163 2.06 30.23 -9.00
CA TRP A 163 3.34 29.86 -9.56
C TRP A 163 4.45 30.81 -9.16
N PHE A 164 5.69 30.32 -9.26
CA PHE A 164 6.91 31.12 -9.18
C PHE A 164 7.88 30.65 -10.27
N ALA A 165 8.86 31.49 -10.60
CA ALA A 165 9.88 31.18 -11.61
C ALA A 165 11.25 31.10 -10.94
N HIS A 166 11.90 29.95 -11.06
CA HIS A 166 13.19 29.65 -10.43
C HIS A 166 14.35 29.80 -11.44
N LEU A 167 15.38 30.56 -11.06
CA LEU A 167 16.60 30.70 -11.85
C LEU A 167 17.60 29.60 -11.49
N SER A 168 17.71 28.57 -12.32
CA SER A 168 18.69 27.49 -12.11
C SER A 168 20.11 27.96 -12.42
N ARG A 169 20.99 27.95 -11.41
CA ARG A 169 22.41 28.33 -11.49
C ARG A 169 23.33 27.12 -11.38
N THR A 170 23.24 26.21 -12.34
CA THR A 170 23.93 24.90 -12.28
C THR A 170 24.97 24.72 -13.38
N GLN A 171 25.47 25.81 -13.97
CA GLN A 171 26.37 25.74 -15.14
C GLN A 171 27.72 26.42 -14.84
N PRO A 172 28.83 25.94 -15.43
CA PRO A 172 30.15 26.59 -15.28
C PRO A 172 30.09 28.07 -15.67
N GLY A 173 30.65 28.95 -14.83
CA GLY A 173 30.56 30.41 -14.99
C GLY A 173 29.20 31.03 -14.64
N PHE A 174 28.20 30.21 -14.28
CA PHE A 174 26.87 30.63 -13.85
C PHE A 174 26.38 29.73 -12.70
N SER A 175 27.17 29.70 -11.63
CA SER A 175 26.98 28.85 -10.43
C SER A 175 26.61 29.68 -9.20
N TRP A 176 26.57 29.03 -8.03
CA TRP A 176 26.32 29.67 -6.74
C TRP A 176 27.41 30.69 -6.40
N PRO A 177 27.05 31.84 -5.80
CA PRO A 177 27.99 32.91 -5.48
C PRO A 177 28.82 32.63 -4.19
N TYR A 178 28.73 31.42 -3.64
CA TYR A 178 29.41 30.99 -2.42
C TYR A 178 29.84 29.51 -2.56
N PRO A 179 30.90 29.07 -1.86
CA PRO A 179 31.33 27.68 -1.88
C PRO A 179 30.27 26.78 -1.23
N ILE A 180 30.15 25.56 -1.74
CA ILE A 180 29.31 24.50 -1.16
C ILE A 180 30.21 23.31 -0.90
N SER A 181 30.34 22.88 0.36
CA SER A 181 31.14 21.72 0.73
C SER A 181 30.32 20.45 0.66
N ASN A 182 30.77 19.46 -0.12
CA ASN A 182 30.14 18.14 -0.12
C ASN A 182 30.14 17.49 1.28
N GLY A 183 31.14 17.79 2.11
CA GLY A 183 31.21 17.29 3.49
C GLY A 183 30.06 17.82 4.35
N GLU A 184 29.76 19.12 4.27
CA GLU A 184 28.63 19.72 4.99
C GLU A 184 27.29 19.14 4.53
N VAL A 185 27.15 18.89 3.23
CA VAL A 185 25.95 18.27 2.67
C VAL A 185 25.77 16.82 3.15
N GLU A 186 26.86 16.07 3.31
CA GLU A 186 26.80 14.72 3.89
C GLU A 186 26.47 14.74 5.39
N VAL A 187 26.99 15.72 6.15
CA VAL A 187 26.62 15.90 7.57
C VAL A 187 25.11 16.15 7.69
N ALA A 188 24.57 17.07 6.87
CA ALA A 188 23.13 17.33 6.82
C ALA A 188 22.32 16.07 6.48
N ARG A 189 22.74 15.30 5.47
CA ARG A 189 22.10 14.04 5.07
C ARG A 189 22.16 12.99 6.17
N LYS A 190 23.28 12.88 6.88
CA LYS A 190 23.45 11.93 7.98
C LYS A 190 22.46 12.25 9.11
N HIS A 191 22.37 13.52 9.51
CA HIS A 191 21.38 13.97 10.50
C HIS A 191 19.95 13.68 10.05
N SER A 192 19.59 14.04 8.80
CA SER A 192 18.27 13.69 8.23
C SER A 192 18.00 12.20 8.26
N LYS A 193 18.97 11.35 7.92
CA LYS A 193 18.81 9.89 7.94
C LYS A 193 18.56 9.39 9.36
N GLU A 194 19.34 9.86 10.32
CA GLU A 194 19.18 9.48 11.73
C GLU A 194 17.81 9.89 12.27
N LEU A 195 17.32 11.07 11.89
CA LEU A 195 16.04 11.61 12.31
C LEU A 195 14.87 10.89 11.64
N TRP A 196 14.84 10.84 10.31
CA TRP A 196 13.66 10.43 9.56
C TRP A 196 13.56 8.92 9.35
N LEU A 197 14.67 8.22 9.06
CA LEU A 197 14.62 6.75 8.86
C LEU A 197 14.27 6.02 10.16
N ASN A 198 14.69 6.57 11.30
CA ASN A 198 14.45 5.98 12.62
C ASN A 198 13.22 6.56 13.33
N ASN A 199 12.44 7.43 12.68
CA ASN A 199 11.24 8.07 13.25
C ASN A 199 11.52 8.79 14.59
N LYS A 200 12.64 9.49 14.71
CA LYS A 200 13.10 10.14 15.94
C LYS A 200 12.61 11.57 16.13
N TRP A 201 11.86 12.13 15.17
CA TRP A 201 11.32 13.47 15.33
C TRP A 201 10.19 13.45 16.37
N ASP A 202 10.31 14.27 17.40
CA ASP A 202 9.42 14.31 18.58
C ASP A 202 7.97 14.65 18.25
N ARG A 203 7.72 15.40 17.17
CA ARG A 203 6.37 15.82 16.74
C ARG A 203 5.75 14.90 15.69
N GLN A 204 6.37 13.74 15.46
CA GLN A 204 5.97 12.78 14.45
C GLN A 204 4.71 12.00 14.88
N LYS A 205 3.62 12.11 14.10
CA LYS A 205 2.37 11.35 14.25
C LYS A 205 2.25 10.17 13.28
N ARG A 206 3.04 10.16 12.21
CA ARG A 206 3.11 9.08 11.20
C ARG A 206 4.54 8.67 10.99
N GLN A 207 4.83 7.38 10.81
CA GLN A 207 6.16 6.91 10.44
C GLN A 207 6.55 7.35 9.02
N LEU A 208 7.84 7.42 8.70
CA LEU A 208 8.34 7.78 7.36
C LEU A 208 7.76 6.86 6.28
N SER A 209 7.53 5.59 6.62
CA SER A 209 6.86 4.58 5.80
C SER A 209 5.55 5.06 5.17
N PHE A 210 4.79 5.92 5.86
CA PHE A 210 3.58 6.53 5.32
C PHE A 210 3.82 7.32 4.02
N ILE A 211 4.88 8.14 3.97
CA ILE A 211 5.21 8.92 2.76
C ILE A 211 5.60 7.96 1.64
N ILE A 212 6.43 6.97 1.95
CA ILE A 212 6.93 6.02 0.95
C ILE A 212 5.78 5.22 0.34
N ASP A 213 4.89 4.67 1.18
CA ASP A 213 3.72 3.92 0.73
C ASP A 213 2.78 4.78 -0.10
N LYS A 214 2.52 6.01 0.32
CA LYS A 214 1.61 6.94 -0.35
C LYS A 214 2.04 7.29 -1.78
N PHE A 215 3.34 7.43 -2.00
CA PHE A 215 3.89 7.83 -3.30
C PHE A 215 4.47 6.65 -4.11
N SER A 216 4.41 5.44 -3.56
CA SER A 216 4.90 4.22 -4.19
C SER A 216 4.22 3.91 -5.54
N PRO A 217 4.94 3.28 -6.50
CA PRO A 217 6.39 3.06 -6.50
C PRO A 217 7.20 4.34 -6.62
N LEU A 218 8.36 4.36 -5.95
CA LEU A 218 9.38 5.41 -5.99
C LEU A 218 10.76 4.80 -6.28
N PRO A 219 11.64 5.50 -7.01
CA PRO A 219 12.98 4.98 -7.27
C PRO A 219 13.77 4.74 -5.98
N GLY A 220 14.44 3.59 -5.88
CA GLY A 220 15.30 3.22 -4.75
C GLY A 220 14.53 2.68 -3.53
N TRP A 221 13.33 3.19 -3.28
CA TRP A 221 12.48 2.74 -2.17
C TRP A 221 11.80 1.41 -2.42
N ASP A 222 11.41 1.14 -3.68
CA ASP A 222 10.73 -0.08 -4.11
C ASP A 222 11.55 -1.35 -3.91
N LYS A 223 12.87 -1.23 -3.80
CA LYS A 223 13.81 -2.33 -3.53
C LYS A 223 14.26 -2.42 -2.07
N SER A 224 13.82 -1.49 -1.21
CA SER A 224 14.35 -1.34 0.15
C SER A 224 13.43 -1.93 1.23
N ASN A 225 14.03 -2.45 2.29
CA ASN A 225 13.32 -2.87 3.51
C ASN A 225 13.35 -1.82 4.64
N HIS A 226 14.06 -0.70 4.45
CA HIS A 226 14.39 0.28 5.51
C HIS A 226 13.19 1.05 6.08
N CYS A 227 12.08 1.15 5.35
CA CYS A 227 10.90 1.92 5.77
C CYS A 227 9.59 1.18 5.49
N LYS A 228 9.56 -0.15 5.57
CA LYS A 228 8.28 -0.87 5.51
C LYS A 228 7.54 -0.63 6.82
N ARG A 229 6.36 0.00 6.75
CA ARG A 229 5.44 0.03 7.89
C ARG A 229 5.16 -1.41 8.28
N ALA A 230 5.14 -1.71 9.58
CA ALA A 230 4.64 -3.00 10.05
C ALA A 230 3.22 -3.18 9.51
N VAL A 231 3.03 -4.20 8.68
CA VAL A 231 1.75 -4.48 8.05
C VAL A 231 0.74 -4.80 9.14
N LYS A 232 -0.37 -4.06 9.20
CA LYS A 232 -1.44 -4.39 10.13
C LYS A 232 -2.23 -5.57 9.57
N LYS A 233 -2.25 -6.70 10.31
CA LYS A 233 -3.07 -7.86 9.98
C LYS A 233 -4.40 -7.80 10.72
N GLY A 234 -5.46 -8.27 10.08
CA GLY A 234 -6.81 -8.35 10.63
C GLY A 234 -7.52 -9.64 10.26
N ILE A 235 -8.53 -9.98 11.04
CA ILE A 235 -9.38 -11.15 10.90
C ILE A 235 -10.80 -10.65 10.61
N ILE A 236 -11.37 -11.10 9.50
CA ILE A 236 -12.79 -10.93 9.20
C ILE A 236 -13.47 -12.26 9.44
N TYR A 237 -14.18 -12.33 10.57
CA TYR A 237 -14.98 -13.49 10.94
C TYR A 237 -16.41 -13.31 10.42
N TYR A 238 -16.95 -14.27 9.69
CA TYR A 238 -18.32 -14.22 9.20
C TYR A 238 -19.12 -15.46 9.60
N THR A 239 -20.39 -15.25 9.94
CA THR A 239 -21.26 -16.33 10.41
C THR A 239 -22.74 -16.07 10.09
N ASP A 240 -23.46 -17.13 9.76
CA ASP A 240 -24.93 -17.14 9.66
C ASP A 240 -25.60 -17.54 10.99
N ASN A 241 -24.83 -17.71 12.07
CA ASN A 241 -25.29 -18.14 13.40
C ASN A 241 -26.07 -19.48 13.43
N CYS A 242 -26.02 -20.29 12.37
CA CYS A 242 -26.71 -21.58 12.30
C CYS A 242 -25.80 -22.77 12.70
N LEU A 243 -24.55 -22.47 13.10
CA LEU A 243 -23.62 -23.44 13.64
C LEU A 243 -24.05 -23.86 15.06
N GLN A 244 -23.94 -25.15 15.38
CA GLN A 244 -24.23 -25.63 16.73
C GLN A 244 -23.29 -24.95 17.74
N GLU A 245 -23.86 -24.47 18.84
CA GLU A 245 -23.14 -23.63 19.81
C GLU A 245 -21.86 -24.29 20.34
N ARG A 246 -21.87 -25.62 20.52
CA ARG A 246 -20.68 -26.39 20.95
C ARG A 246 -19.47 -26.24 20.01
N PHE A 247 -19.67 -26.04 18.72
CA PHE A 247 -18.59 -25.79 17.76
C PHE A 247 -18.24 -24.31 17.73
N ALA A 248 -19.26 -23.44 17.73
CA ALA A 248 -19.09 -22.01 17.66
C ALA A 248 -18.27 -21.45 18.84
N ILE A 249 -18.48 -21.98 20.06
CA ILE A 249 -17.68 -21.61 21.24
C ILE A 249 -16.22 -21.98 21.05
N VAL A 250 -15.93 -23.22 20.62
CA VAL A 250 -14.55 -23.69 20.40
C VAL A 250 -13.82 -22.84 19.37
N VAL A 251 -14.45 -22.57 18.23
CA VAL A 251 -13.84 -21.76 17.16
C VAL A 251 -13.59 -20.32 17.63
N ARG A 252 -14.55 -19.69 18.29
CA ARG A 252 -14.37 -18.32 18.81
C ARG A 252 -13.33 -18.27 19.92
N ASN A 253 -13.31 -19.22 20.86
CA ASN A 253 -12.30 -19.28 21.93
C ASN A 253 -10.90 -19.48 21.35
N GLN A 254 -10.77 -20.40 20.39
CA GLN A 254 -9.51 -20.63 19.69
C GLN A 254 -9.03 -19.36 18.99
N LEU A 255 -9.89 -18.68 18.22
CA LEU A 255 -9.54 -17.43 17.56
C LEU A 255 -9.20 -16.31 18.56
N LYS A 256 -9.97 -16.16 19.65
CA LYS A 256 -9.65 -15.20 20.72
C LYS A 256 -8.23 -15.43 21.27
N ARG A 257 -7.85 -16.70 21.47
CA ARG A 257 -6.52 -17.09 21.98
C ARG A 257 -5.39 -16.80 20.99
N ILE A 258 -5.61 -17.02 19.70
CA ILE A 258 -4.54 -16.95 18.69
C ILE A 258 -4.53 -15.65 17.87
N ALA A 259 -5.54 -14.77 18.03
CA ALA A 259 -5.60 -13.50 17.31
C ALA A 259 -4.37 -12.62 17.59
N ASN A 260 -3.68 -12.79 18.73
CA ASN A 260 -2.36 -12.21 18.99
C ASN A 260 -2.25 -10.71 18.68
N GLY A 261 -3.25 -9.92 19.09
CA GLY A 261 -3.31 -8.47 18.86
C GLY A 261 -3.75 -8.05 17.46
N HIS A 262 -4.05 -8.98 16.55
CA HIS A 262 -4.70 -8.69 15.28
C HIS A 262 -6.11 -8.14 15.51
N GLU A 263 -6.51 -7.22 14.65
CA GLU A 263 -7.87 -6.68 14.66
C GLU A 263 -8.86 -7.81 14.33
N VAL A 264 -9.93 -7.94 15.10
CA VAL A 264 -11.00 -8.91 14.82
C VAL A 264 -12.29 -8.16 14.57
N ILE A 265 -12.80 -8.22 13.34
CA ILE A 265 -14.13 -7.75 12.99
C ILE A 265 -14.99 -8.99 12.75
N SER A 266 -16.10 -9.10 13.47
CA SER A 266 -17.06 -10.18 13.25
C SER A 266 -18.33 -9.65 12.60
N VAL A 267 -18.86 -10.39 11.64
CA VAL A 267 -20.12 -10.05 10.99
C VAL A 267 -21.06 -11.24 11.08
N SER A 268 -22.23 -11.02 11.67
CA SER A 268 -23.16 -12.07 12.07
C SER A 268 -24.62 -11.68 11.78
N GLN A 269 -25.52 -12.65 11.72
CA GLN A 269 -26.96 -12.39 11.60
C GLN A 269 -27.61 -12.05 12.96
N TRP A 270 -26.99 -12.52 14.04
CA TRP A 270 -27.39 -12.21 15.42
C TRP A 270 -26.20 -11.67 16.22
N PRO A 271 -26.41 -10.82 17.23
CA PRO A 271 -25.33 -10.28 18.06
C PRO A 271 -24.47 -11.39 18.69
N ILE A 272 -23.16 -11.22 18.66
CA ILE A 272 -22.19 -12.13 19.31
C ILE A 272 -21.10 -11.35 20.04
N ASP A 273 -20.60 -11.90 21.14
CA ASP A 273 -19.46 -11.35 21.88
C ASP A 273 -18.13 -11.87 21.30
N PHE A 274 -17.71 -11.30 20.17
CA PHE A 274 -16.46 -11.66 19.52
C PHE A 274 -15.90 -10.54 18.65
N GLY A 275 -14.81 -9.91 19.10
CA GLY A 275 -14.20 -8.78 18.39
C GLY A 275 -15.15 -7.58 18.27
N PHE A 276 -14.98 -6.77 17.24
CA PHE A 276 -15.96 -5.74 16.89
C PHE A 276 -17.08 -6.37 16.06
N ASN A 277 -18.23 -6.63 16.68
CA ASN A 277 -19.35 -7.28 16.00
C ASN A 277 -20.24 -6.30 15.22
N ILE A 278 -20.60 -6.69 14.00
CA ILE A 278 -21.58 -6.03 13.15
C ILE A 278 -22.69 -7.03 12.86
N THR A 279 -23.93 -6.66 13.15
CA THR A 279 -25.09 -7.54 12.91
C THR A 279 -25.81 -7.14 11.62
N THR A 280 -26.16 -8.12 10.78
CA THR A 280 -26.97 -7.94 9.56
C THR A 280 -28.33 -8.63 9.72
N LYS A 281 -29.41 -8.03 9.22
CA LYS A 281 -30.77 -8.62 9.29
C LYS A 281 -31.13 -9.47 8.06
N GLU A 282 -30.15 -9.85 7.25
CA GLU A 282 -30.37 -10.58 6.01
C GLU A 282 -30.56 -12.08 6.28
N GLN A 283 -31.41 -12.75 5.48
CA GLN A 283 -31.58 -14.20 5.56
C GLN A 283 -30.33 -14.96 5.10
N ARG A 284 -30.18 -16.22 5.52
CA ARG A 284 -29.05 -17.09 5.14
C ARG A 284 -29.00 -17.29 3.62
N SER A 285 -27.93 -16.84 2.98
CA SER A 285 -27.67 -17.09 1.56
C SER A 285 -26.20 -16.91 1.21
N VAL A 286 -25.78 -17.37 0.02
CA VAL A 286 -24.43 -17.12 -0.50
C VAL A 286 -24.16 -15.62 -0.69
N LEU A 287 -25.17 -14.87 -1.16
CA LEU A 287 -25.06 -13.42 -1.30
C LEU A 287 -24.85 -12.75 0.06
N THR A 288 -25.58 -13.20 1.08
CA THR A 288 -25.45 -12.69 2.46
C THR A 288 -24.03 -12.93 2.99
N MET A 289 -23.44 -14.10 2.75
CA MET A 289 -22.04 -14.37 3.11
C MET A 289 -21.08 -13.38 2.43
N PHE A 290 -21.26 -13.09 1.13
CA PHE A 290 -20.43 -12.10 0.43
C PHE A 290 -20.59 -10.69 1.02
N LYS A 291 -21.82 -10.29 1.34
CA LYS A 291 -22.12 -9.00 1.99
C LYS A 291 -21.52 -8.90 3.39
N GLN A 292 -21.57 -9.98 4.18
CA GLN A 292 -20.94 -10.04 5.48
C GLN A 292 -19.42 -9.85 5.39
N ILE A 293 -18.77 -10.52 4.43
CA ILE A 293 -17.33 -10.35 4.18
C ILE A 293 -17.03 -8.90 3.78
N LEU A 294 -17.76 -8.32 2.83
CA LEU A 294 -17.56 -6.93 2.41
C LEU A 294 -17.72 -5.95 3.58
N LEU A 295 -18.77 -6.10 4.39
CA LEU A 295 -19.04 -5.24 5.53
C LEU A 295 -17.91 -5.28 6.57
N GLY A 296 -17.36 -6.47 6.82
CA GLY A 296 -16.20 -6.63 7.68
C GLY A 296 -14.95 -5.95 7.10
N LEU A 297 -14.70 -6.14 5.80
CA LEU A 297 -13.58 -5.53 5.09
C LEU A 297 -13.64 -4.00 5.10
N GLU A 298 -14.83 -3.42 4.88
CA GLU A 298 -15.03 -1.95 4.88
C GLU A 298 -14.88 -1.34 6.27
N LYS A 299 -15.16 -2.12 7.34
CA LYS A 299 -14.94 -1.67 8.72
C LYS A 299 -13.48 -1.78 9.17
N SER A 300 -12.75 -2.77 8.66
CA SER A 300 -11.38 -3.08 9.08
C SER A 300 -10.39 -1.98 8.69
N ASN A 301 -9.42 -1.72 9.56
CA ASN A 301 -8.27 -0.84 9.28
C ASN A 301 -6.99 -1.63 8.96
N ALA A 302 -7.10 -2.94 8.77
CA ALA A 302 -5.97 -3.80 8.43
C ALA A 302 -5.50 -3.61 6.98
N ASP A 303 -4.21 -3.81 6.75
CA ASP A 303 -3.62 -3.84 5.41
C ASP A 303 -3.81 -5.22 4.77
N ILE A 304 -3.62 -6.27 5.58
CA ILE A 304 -3.76 -7.67 5.18
C ILE A 304 -4.86 -8.30 6.03
N VAL A 305 -5.76 -9.02 5.37
CA VAL A 305 -6.93 -9.63 5.99
C VAL A 305 -6.91 -11.14 5.78
N PHE A 306 -7.23 -11.86 6.85
CA PHE A 306 -7.55 -13.28 6.85
C PHE A 306 -9.06 -13.44 6.99
N LEU A 307 -9.66 -14.20 6.08
CA LEU A 307 -11.07 -14.55 6.14
C LEU A 307 -11.25 -15.80 7.00
N CYS A 308 -12.07 -15.70 8.05
CA CYS A 308 -12.33 -16.81 8.97
C CYS A 308 -13.80 -17.17 9.02
N GLU A 309 -14.11 -18.46 8.89
CA GLU A 309 -15.48 -18.99 8.92
C GLU A 309 -15.78 -19.63 10.28
N HIS A 310 -17.05 -19.66 10.66
CA HIS A 310 -17.50 -20.07 11.99
C HIS A 310 -17.23 -21.54 12.36
N ASP A 311 -17.00 -22.40 11.37
CA ASP A 311 -16.87 -23.86 11.48
C ASP A 311 -15.43 -24.33 11.22
N VAL A 312 -14.45 -23.41 11.25
CA VAL A 312 -13.03 -23.73 11.07
C VAL A 312 -12.24 -23.40 12.33
N ILE A 313 -11.50 -24.39 12.85
CA ILE A 313 -10.54 -24.22 13.94
C ILE A 313 -9.19 -23.86 13.32
N TYR A 314 -8.71 -22.65 13.61
CA TYR A 314 -7.46 -22.12 13.05
C TYR A 314 -6.27 -22.42 13.96
N HIS A 315 -5.11 -22.70 13.37
CA HIS A 315 -3.84 -22.70 14.11
C HIS A 315 -3.18 -21.32 14.05
N LYS A 316 -2.44 -20.92 15.10
CA LYS A 316 -1.76 -19.60 15.15
C LYS A 316 -0.84 -19.34 13.96
N SER A 317 -0.20 -20.39 13.43
CA SER A 317 0.70 -20.29 12.27
C SER A 317 0.00 -19.87 10.98
N HIS A 318 -1.34 -19.96 10.92
CA HIS A 318 -2.13 -19.42 9.81
C HIS A 318 -1.89 -17.90 9.64
N PHE A 319 -1.82 -17.17 10.76
CA PHE A 319 -1.69 -15.71 10.77
C PHE A 319 -0.23 -15.21 10.63
N ASN A 320 0.74 -16.12 10.66
CA ASN A 320 2.15 -15.79 10.43
C ASN A 320 2.43 -15.37 8.98
N PHE A 321 1.59 -15.82 8.04
CA PHE A 321 1.79 -15.56 6.61
C PHE A 321 1.71 -14.08 6.25
N GLU A 322 2.53 -13.64 5.29
CA GLU A 322 2.50 -12.31 4.69
C GLU A 322 2.50 -12.40 3.16
N PRO A 323 1.40 -12.00 2.49
CA PRO A 323 1.34 -11.86 1.04
C PRO A 323 2.51 -11.06 0.44
N GLU A 324 3.26 -11.68 -0.47
CA GLU A 324 4.37 -11.04 -1.20
C GLU A 324 3.89 -9.93 -2.14
N LYS A 325 2.70 -10.09 -2.72
CA LYS A 325 2.12 -9.20 -3.74
C LYS A 325 0.74 -8.69 -3.32
N LYS A 326 0.45 -7.43 -3.64
CA LYS A 326 -0.82 -6.77 -3.29
C LYS A 326 -1.98 -7.15 -4.20
N ASP A 327 -1.70 -7.68 -5.38
CA ASP A 327 -2.62 -7.99 -6.47
C ASP A 327 -2.83 -9.50 -6.67
N VAL A 328 -2.55 -10.30 -5.64
CA VAL A 328 -2.66 -11.77 -5.62
C VAL A 328 -3.44 -12.22 -4.40
N TYR A 329 -4.32 -13.20 -4.59
CA TYR A 329 -5.01 -13.90 -3.50
C TYR A 329 -4.18 -15.10 -3.01
N TYR A 330 -4.09 -15.31 -1.71
CA TYR A 330 -3.32 -16.41 -1.13
C TYR A 330 -4.21 -17.33 -0.31
N TYR A 331 -4.09 -18.64 -0.50
CA TYR A 331 -4.91 -19.64 0.18
C TYR A 331 -4.06 -20.56 1.04
N ASN A 332 -4.42 -20.71 2.31
CA ASN A 332 -3.87 -21.77 3.15
C ASN A 332 -4.48 -23.10 2.70
N VAL A 333 -3.71 -23.91 2.02
CA VAL A 333 -4.16 -25.25 1.58
C VAL A 333 -3.79 -26.34 2.59
N ASN A 334 -3.13 -25.99 3.69
CA ASN A 334 -2.92 -26.89 4.83
C ASN A 334 -4.18 -26.95 5.70
N VAL A 335 -5.22 -27.63 5.22
CA VAL A 335 -6.51 -27.75 5.90
C VAL A 335 -7.03 -29.18 5.85
N TRP A 336 -7.48 -29.68 7.00
CA TRP A 336 -8.09 -31.00 7.14
C TRP A 336 -9.58 -30.86 7.40
N LYS A 337 -10.40 -31.66 6.72
CA LYS A 337 -11.82 -31.77 6.98
C LYS A 337 -12.05 -32.87 7.99
N VAL A 338 -12.83 -32.61 9.03
CA VAL A 338 -13.15 -33.60 10.06
C VAL A 338 -14.66 -33.80 10.12
N ASP A 339 -15.10 -35.03 9.93
CA ASP A 339 -16.50 -35.40 10.13
C ASP A 339 -16.85 -35.31 11.62
N ALA A 340 -17.77 -34.41 11.97
CA ALA A 340 -18.16 -34.17 13.36
C ALA A 340 -18.82 -35.37 14.04
N LYS A 341 -19.32 -36.36 13.28
CA LYS A 341 -19.95 -37.57 13.82
C LYS A 341 -18.91 -38.64 14.19
N THR A 342 -17.98 -38.92 13.28
CA THR A 342 -17.00 -40.01 13.45
C THR A 342 -15.64 -39.53 13.93
N GLY A 343 -15.32 -38.25 13.77
CA GLY A 343 -13.99 -37.67 13.96
C GLY A 343 -12.99 -38.06 12.88
N GLN A 344 -13.42 -38.73 11.81
CA GLN A 344 -12.56 -39.10 10.68
C GLN A 344 -12.05 -37.84 9.98
N ALA A 345 -10.72 -37.72 9.87
CA ALA A 345 -10.08 -36.63 9.17
C ALA A 345 -9.80 -37.00 7.71
N LEU A 346 -9.99 -36.04 6.81
CA LEU A 346 -9.75 -36.15 5.38
C LEU A 346 -9.00 -34.92 4.88
N TYR A 347 -7.93 -35.16 4.14
CA TYR A 347 -7.15 -34.15 3.44
C TYR A 347 -7.20 -34.40 1.93
N TYR A 348 -7.33 -33.31 1.18
CA TYR A 348 -7.06 -33.22 -0.24
C TYR A 348 -6.81 -31.74 -0.56
N TYR A 349 -6.03 -31.46 -1.62
CA TYR A 349 -5.72 -30.08 -1.98
C TYR A 349 -6.98 -29.33 -2.40
N THR A 350 -7.31 -28.28 -1.66
CA THR A 350 -8.45 -27.44 -1.96
C THR A 350 -8.24 -26.02 -1.45
N LYS A 351 -8.68 -25.03 -2.24
CA LYS A 351 -8.77 -23.64 -1.83
C LYS A 351 -10.15 -23.43 -1.24
N GLN A 352 -10.23 -22.75 -0.09
CA GLN A 352 -11.47 -22.42 0.58
C GLN A 352 -11.46 -20.94 0.93
N THR A 353 -12.60 -20.25 0.81
CA THR A 353 -12.73 -18.85 1.23
C THR A 353 -12.28 -18.64 2.68
N SER A 354 -12.55 -19.61 3.55
CA SER A 354 -12.12 -19.65 4.96
C SER A 354 -10.60 -19.81 5.17
N GLY A 355 -9.82 -20.05 4.11
CA GLY A 355 -8.36 -20.07 4.14
C GLY A 355 -7.71 -18.89 3.41
N LEU A 356 -8.51 -17.92 2.95
CA LEU A 356 -8.05 -16.79 2.14
C LEU A 356 -7.32 -15.73 2.99
N CYS A 357 -6.17 -15.30 2.50
CA CYS A 357 -5.41 -14.16 2.96
C CYS A 357 -5.07 -13.25 1.76
N ALA A 358 -5.34 -11.96 1.87
CA ALA A 358 -4.96 -10.98 0.84
C ALA A 358 -4.92 -9.56 1.40
N TYR A 359 -4.44 -8.61 0.59
CA TYR A 359 -4.55 -7.19 0.93
C TYR A 359 -6.02 -6.75 0.94
N ARG A 360 -6.41 -5.98 1.96
CA ARG A 360 -7.80 -5.55 2.18
C ARG A 360 -8.40 -4.86 0.96
N ASP A 361 -7.66 -3.94 0.34
CA ASP A 361 -8.17 -3.15 -0.78
C ASP A 361 -8.49 -4.01 -2.00
N LEU A 362 -7.70 -5.06 -2.27
CA LEU A 362 -7.99 -6.05 -3.32
C LEU A 362 -9.30 -6.79 -3.02
N LEU A 363 -9.49 -7.24 -1.77
CA LEU A 363 -10.71 -7.93 -1.36
C LEU A 363 -11.94 -7.03 -1.44
N VAL A 364 -11.84 -5.76 -1.01
CA VAL A 364 -12.94 -4.79 -1.11
C VAL A 364 -13.36 -4.59 -2.56
N GLU A 365 -12.41 -4.39 -3.48
CA GLU A 365 -12.70 -4.26 -4.90
C GLU A 365 -13.40 -5.51 -5.46
N HIS A 366 -12.87 -6.70 -5.13
CA HIS A 366 -13.44 -7.97 -5.55
C HIS A 366 -14.87 -8.17 -5.07
N TYR A 367 -15.11 -8.02 -3.76
CA TYR A 367 -16.41 -8.31 -3.17
C TYR A 367 -17.47 -7.29 -3.58
N ARG A 368 -17.12 -6.02 -3.79
CA ARG A 368 -18.05 -5.04 -4.39
C ARG A 368 -18.53 -5.47 -5.76
N LYS A 369 -17.60 -5.81 -6.66
CA LYS A 369 -17.93 -6.31 -8.02
C LYS A 369 -18.72 -7.62 -7.96
N ARG A 370 -18.32 -8.55 -7.09
CA ARG A 370 -18.99 -9.84 -6.91
C ARG A 370 -20.44 -9.65 -6.46
N ILE A 371 -20.68 -8.80 -5.47
CA ILE A 371 -22.03 -8.51 -4.96
C ILE A 371 -22.88 -7.91 -6.07
N GLU A 372 -22.38 -6.91 -6.79
CA GLU A 372 -23.11 -6.28 -7.91
C GLU A 372 -23.54 -7.32 -8.97
N ILE A 373 -22.63 -8.22 -9.35
CA ILE A 373 -22.90 -9.29 -10.33
C ILE A 373 -23.94 -10.28 -9.79
N VAL A 374 -23.84 -10.69 -8.53
CA VAL A 374 -24.74 -11.67 -7.91
C VAL A 374 -26.12 -11.07 -7.64
N GLU A 375 -26.21 -9.80 -7.28
CA GLU A 375 -27.50 -9.09 -7.13
C GLU A 375 -28.23 -8.98 -8.47
N LYS A 376 -27.49 -8.72 -9.57
CA LYS A 376 -28.08 -8.60 -10.90
C LYS A 376 -28.47 -9.94 -11.53
N ASN A 377 -27.64 -10.97 -11.37
CA ASN A 377 -27.75 -12.21 -12.16
C ASN A 377 -27.99 -13.48 -11.32
N GLY A 378 -28.03 -13.36 -9.99
CA GLY A 378 -28.01 -14.49 -9.08
C GLY A 378 -26.64 -15.15 -8.96
N PHE A 379 -26.42 -15.92 -7.90
CA PHE A 379 -25.19 -16.69 -7.70
C PHE A 379 -25.18 -17.92 -8.60
N LYS A 380 -24.12 -18.09 -9.39
CA LYS A 380 -23.90 -19.28 -10.23
C LYS A 380 -22.67 -20.04 -9.75
N ARG A 381 -22.79 -21.34 -9.48
CA ARG A 381 -21.67 -22.17 -8.98
C ARG A 381 -20.43 -22.18 -9.88
N GLU A 382 -20.58 -21.91 -11.18
CA GLU A 382 -19.47 -21.82 -12.14
C GLU A 382 -18.52 -20.64 -11.90
N MET A 383 -18.97 -19.61 -11.17
CA MET A 383 -18.15 -18.45 -10.81
C MET A 383 -17.20 -18.73 -9.65
N GLY A 384 -17.40 -19.84 -8.94
CA GLY A 384 -16.66 -20.24 -7.74
C GLY A 384 -16.95 -19.35 -6.52
N PHE A 385 -16.59 -19.84 -5.33
CA PHE A 385 -16.67 -19.06 -4.09
C PHE A 385 -15.36 -18.30 -3.84
N GLU A 386 -14.24 -18.88 -4.27
CA GLU A 386 -12.87 -18.47 -3.99
C GLU A 386 -12.37 -17.39 -4.96
N PRO A 387 -12.09 -16.15 -4.51
CA PRO A 387 -11.43 -15.12 -5.31
C PRO A 387 -10.17 -15.60 -6.06
N GLY A 388 -9.99 -15.18 -7.32
CA GLY A 388 -8.81 -15.48 -8.15
C GLY A 388 -8.71 -16.91 -8.71
N THR A 389 -9.69 -17.78 -8.45
CA THR A 389 -9.69 -19.16 -8.99
C THR A 389 -10.33 -19.28 -10.38
N HIS A 390 -11.11 -18.27 -10.77
CA HIS A 390 -11.75 -18.16 -12.07
C HIS A 390 -11.56 -16.75 -12.64
N GLN A 391 -11.51 -16.66 -13.96
CA GLN A 391 -11.30 -15.43 -14.73
C GLN A 391 -12.55 -15.12 -15.56
N PRO A 392 -12.85 -13.85 -15.89
CA PRO A 392 -13.91 -13.48 -16.80
C PRO A 392 -13.86 -14.30 -18.11
N PRO A 393 -15.01 -14.70 -18.68
CA PRO A 393 -16.37 -14.31 -18.29
C PRO A 393 -16.98 -15.10 -17.12
N ARG A 394 -16.29 -16.13 -16.60
CA ARG A 394 -16.79 -16.96 -15.50
C ARG A 394 -16.50 -16.37 -14.11
N GLY A 395 -15.32 -15.78 -13.95
CA GLY A 395 -14.88 -15.12 -12.71
C GLY A 395 -15.22 -13.63 -12.64
N ILE A 396 -14.76 -12.99 -11.56
CA ILE A 396 -15.06 -11.59 -11.23
C ILE A 396 -14.00 -10.61 -11.74
N ASP A 397 -12.73 -10.98 -11.61
CA ASP A 397 -11.58 -10.13 -11.92
C ASP A 397 -10.45 -10.92 -12.58
N THR A 398 -9.39 -10.21 -12.97
CA THR A 398 -8.24 -10.80 -13.65
C THR A 398 -7.09 -11.19 -12.73
N HIS A 399 -7.26 -11.06 -11.40
CA HIS A 399 -6.20 -11.39 -10.44
C HIS A 399 -6.06 -12.90 -10.26
N THR A 400 -4.88 -13.32 -9.81
CA THR A 400 -4.53 -14.75 -9.68
C THR A 400 -4.53 -15.18 -8.22
N ALA A 401 -4.66 -16.50 -8.00
CA ALA A 401 -4.54 -17.12 -6.69
C ALA A 401 -3.25 -17.95 -6.57
N LYS A 402 -2.61 -17.90 -5.41
CA LYS A 402 -1.46 -18.73 -5.01
C LYS A 402 -1.77 -19.51 -3.74
N ASP A 403 -1.03 -20.58 -3.55
CA ASP A 403 -1.10 -21.43 -2.36
C ASP A 403 -0.01 -21.04 -1.36
N TYR A 404 -0.33 -21.16 -0.08
CA TYR A 404 0.65 -21.19 1.00
C TYR A 404 0.28 -22.29 2.02
N TYR A 405 1.24 -22.64 2.85
CA TYR A 405 1.08 -23.67 3.89
C TYR A 405 1.46 -23.04 5.22
N SER A 406 0.54 -23.03 6.17
CA SER A 406 0.88 -22.78 7.57
C SER A 406 1.63 -23.97 8.16
N ASP A 407 2.48 -23.74 9.17
CA ASP A 407 3.29 -24.81 9.80
C ASP A 407 2.43 -25.98 10.33
N PHE A 408 1.23 -25.66 10.83
CA PHE A 408 0.23 -26.61 11.27
C PHE A 408 -1.09 -26.41 10.53
N PRO A 409 -1.88 -27.47 10.32
CA PRO A 409 -3.13 -27.39 9.57
C PRO A 409 -4.24 -26.65 10.30
N ASN A 410 -5.17 -26.07 9.55
CA ASN A 410 -6.50 -25.70 10.05
C ASN A 410 -7.44 -26.92 10.00
N ILE A 411 -8.48 -26.93 10.84
CA ILE A 411 -9.50 -28.00 10.88
C ILE A 411 -10.87 -27.43 10.46
N ASP A 412 -11.39 -27.88 9.33
CA ASP A 412 -12.74 -27.58 8.82
C ASP A 412 -13.73 -28.63 9.35
N ILE A 413 -14.62 -28.21 10.25
CA ILE A 413 -15.60 -29.08 10.89
C ILE A 413 -16.75 -29.35 9.93
N ARG A 414 -16.93 -30.61 9.55
CA ARG A 414 -18.02 -31.04 8.67
C ARG A 414 -19.19 -31.57 9.52
N HIS A 415 -20.29 -30.83 9.52
CA HIS A 415 -21.51 -31.08 10.27
C HIS A 415 -22.76 -30.97 9.37
N ASP A 416 -23.95 -31.21 9.93
CA ASP A 416 -25.18 -31.32 9.11
C ASP A 416 -25.70 -29.97 8.58
N ASN A 417 -25.14 -28.84 9.02
CA ASN A 417 -25.61 -27.49 8.69
C ASN A 417 -24.62 -26.66 7.84
N ASN A 418 -23.51 -27.23 7.33
CA ASN A 418 -22.57 -26.46 6.51
C ASN A 418 -23.25 -25.89 5.26
N LEU A 419 -22.78 -24.73 4.77
CA LEU A 419 -23.30 -24.12 3.53
C LEU A 419 -22.98 -24.95 2.28
N THR A 420 -21.90 -25.74 2.32
CA THR A 420 -21.44 -26.60 1.24
C THR A 420 -21.59 -28.08 1.58
N ALA A 421 -21.83 -28.92 0.57
CA ALA A 421 -22.04 -30.35 0.76
C ALA A 421 -20.79 -31.06 1.32
N ASN A 422 -21.00 -31.94 2.31
CA ASN A 422 -19.95 -32.77 2.89
C ASN A 422 -19.57 -33.91 1.94
N ARG A 423 -18.29 -33.98 1.55
CA ARG A 423 -17.76 -35.04 0.68
C ARG A 423 -16.64 -35.79 1.38
N PHE A 424 -16.82 -37.09 1.58
CA PHE A 424 -15.87 -38.00 2.22
C PHE A 424 -15.60 -39.25 1.40
N LYS A 425 -16.24 -39.41 0.23
CA LYS A 425 -16.01 -40.51 -0.69
C LYS A 425 -15.56 -39.98 -2.05
N LYS A 426 -14.65 -40.70 -2.72
CA LYS A 426 -14.02 -40.24 -3.98
C LYS A 426 -15.03 -40.04 -5.10
N GLU A 427 -16.09 -40.84 -5.13
CA GLU A 427 -17.14 -40.83 -6.16
C GLU A 427 -18.01 -39.55 -6.09
N GLN A 428 -17.93 -38.81 -4.98
CA GLN A 428 -18.63 -37.54 -4.82
C GLN A 428 -17.92 -36.37 -5.54
N PHE A 429 -16.74 -36.61 -6.11
CA PHE A 429 -15.92 -35.61 -6.80
C PHE A 429 -16.00 -35.78 -8.32
N ARG A 430 -15.93 -34.65 -9.04
CA ARG A 430 -16.12 -34.60 -10.50
C ARG A 430 -14.96 -35.20 -11.29
N SER A 431 -13.76 -35.25 -10.71
CA SER A 431 -12.54 -35.69 -11.38
C SER A 431 -11.45 -36.04 -10.38
N GLU A 432 -10.50 -36.88 -10.80
CA GLU A 432 -9.31 -37.24 -10.01
C GLU A 432 -8.47 -36.00 -9.63
N LYS A 433 -8.43 -34.99 -10.51
CA LYS A 433 -7.76 -33.72 -10.22
C LYS A 433 -8.36 -33.00 -8.99
N SER A 434 -9.64 -33.21 -8.70
CA SER A 434 -10.33 -32.60 -7.55
C SER A 434 -10.01 -33.28 -6.21
N ILE A 435 -9.40 -34.46 -6.24
CA ILE A 435 -9.01 -35.26 -5.06
C ILE A 435 -7.50 -35.44 -4.97
N GLN A 436 -6.73 -34.53 -5.59
CA GLN A 436 -5.28 -34.56 -5.50
C GLN A 436 -4.84 -34.52 -4.04
N GLY A 437 -3.91 -35.39 -3.66
CA GLY A 437 -3.41 -35.47 -2.29
C GLY A 437 -4.35 -36.16 -1.29
N TRP A 438 -5.35 -36.92 -1.76
CA TRP A 438 -6.29 -37.66 -0.90
C TRP A 438 -5.59 -38.44 0.21
N LYS A 439 -5.88 -38.10 1.47
CA LYS A 439 -5.36 -38.79 2.66
C LYS A 439 -6.42 -38.81 3.76
N GLU A 440 -6.74 -40.00 4.24
CA GLU A 440 -7.57 -40.20 5.42
C GLU A 440 -6.69 -40.44 6.64
N SER A 441 -7.07 -39.90 7.79
CA SER A 441 -6.32 -40.06 9.05
C SER A 441 -7.23 -40.06 10.26
N GLY A 442 -6.84 -40.78 11.31
CA GLY A 442 -7.48 -40.72 12.63
C GLY A 442 -6.93 -39.60 13.52
N GLU A 443 -5.78 -39.04 13.14
CA GLU A 443 -5.06 -38.00 13.85
C GLU A 443 -4.64 -36.87 12.89
N ILE A 444 -4.48 -35.67 13.43
CA ILE A 444 -4.01 -34.51 12.68
C ILE A 444 -2.76 -33.97 13.36
N PHE A 445 -1.69 -33.79 12.58
CA PHE A 445 -0.44 -33.25 13.07
C PHE A 445 -0.64 -31.92 13.80
N GLY A 446 -0.11 -31.82 15.02
CA GLY A 446 -0.26 -30.66 15.92
C GLY A 446 -1.57 -30.58 16.70
N TRP A 447 -2.56 -31.42 16.38
CA TRP A 447 -3.88 -31.43 17.04
C TRP A 447 -4.18 -32.75 17.76
N GLY A 448 -3.56 -33.86 17.36
CA GLY A 448 -3.74 -35.17 17.99
C GLY A 448 -4.89 -35.98 17.37
N ILE A 449 -5.41 -36.94 18.13
CA ILE A 449 -6.40 -37.93 17.66
C ILE A 449 -7.80 -37.32 17.66
N THR A 450 -8.45 -37.33 16.49
CA THR A 450 -9.85 -36.86 16.34
C THR A 450 -10.84 -38.02 16.19
N LYS A 451 -10.44 -39.12 15.53
CA LYS A 451 -11.33 -40.23 15.19
C LYS A 451 -11.79 -41.00 16.43
N GLY A 452 -13.10 -41.21 16.53
CA GLY A 452 -13.74 -41.89 17.65
C GLY A 452 -13.82 -41.07 18.94
N ARG A 453 -13.27 -39.84 18.96
CA ARG A 453 -13.20 -38.99 20.16
C ARG A 453 -13.32 -37.49 19.90
N PHE A 454 -14.04 -37.10 18.85
CA PHE A 454 -14.09 -35.71 18.41
C PHE A 454 -14.72 -34.77 19.46
N ASN A 455 -15.66 -35.28 20.27
CA ASN A 455 -16.23 -34.49 21.35
C ASN A 455 -15.23 -34.25 22.49
N GLU A 456 -14.41 -35.24 22.88
CA GLU A 456 -13.33 -35.04 23.84
C GLU A 456 -12.29 -34.05 23.28
N PHE A 457 -11.89 -34.23 22.02
CA PHE A 457 -10.96 -33.32 21.33
C PHE A 457 -11.43 -31.86 21.39
N LEU A 458 -12.72 -31.60 21.11
CA LEU A 458 -13.27 -30.25 21.17
C LEU A 458 -13.24 -29.67 22.60
N LYS A 459 -13.49 -30.49 23.63
CA LYS A 459 -13.43 -30.06 25.04
C LYS A 459 -12.02 -29.65 25.48
N GLU A 460 -10.98 -30.26 24.91
CA GLU A 460 -9.58 -29.91 25.18
C GLU A 460 -9.17 -28.54 24.58
N LEU A 461 -9.99 -27.99 23.67
CA LEU A 461 -9.75 -26.70 23.02
C LEU A 461 -10.57 -25.54 23.63
N VAL A 462 -11.51 -25.83 24.52
CA VAL A 462 -12.26 -24.82 25.31
C VAL A 462 -11.40 -24.37 26.48
#